data_AF-A0A8J4YL73-F1
#
_entry.id   AF-A0A8J4YL73-F1
#
_cell.length_a   1.000
_cell.length_b   1.000
_cell.length_c   1.000
_cell.angle_alpha   90.00
_cell.angle_beta   90.00
_cell.angle_gamma   90.00
#
_symmetry.space_group_name_H-M   'P 1'
#
loop_
_entity.id
_entity.type
_entity.pdbx_description
1 polymer ?
#
loop_
_entity_poly.entity_id
_entity_poly.type
_entity_poly.pdbx_seq_one_letter_code
_entity_poly.pdbx_strand_id
1 'polypeptide(L)'
;MVQCFLPWQAVGGLTREFSVGRRTPEDRAKLAETLSRAARRLGPLLPHYKDHFINAFLAGVRDPEWLVRAASLSALGDVCKELRFSLGPIVQEVFSVLNLAVVQDSSVEVRRAAVLVVTMLLQGLGGDALKVLREVLRELYRGLRRLEATDADPVVRLHAQLALQEVDAIMRRFLLPSAGLTKRIYVMDAPPPAL
;
A
#
# COMPACT_ATOMS: atom_id res chain seq x y z
N MET A 1 -31.59 -25.70 -12.70
CA MET A 1 -30.78 -25.87 -11.47
C MET A 1 -29.65 -24.85 -11.53
N VAL A 2 -29.89 -23.62 -11.09
CA VAL A 2 -28.86 -22.58 -11.06
C VAL A 2 -28.02 -22.88 -9.82
N GLN A 3 -26.82 -23.43 -9.99
CA GLN A 3 -25.84 -23.43 -8.91
C GLN A 3 -25.65 -21.98 -8.51
N CYS A 4 -26.13 -21.59 -7.33
CA CYS A 4 -25.73 -20.36 -6.68
C CYS A 4 -24.21 -20.45 -6.49
N PHE A 5 -23.46 -19.93 -7.46
CA PHE A 5 -22.00 -19.81 -7.39
C PHE A 5 -21.74 -18.77 -6.30
N LEU A 6 -21.68 -19.24 -5.06
CA LEU A 6 -21.52 -18.35 -3.92
C LEU A 6 -20.17 -17.63 -4.10
N PRO A 7 -20.12 -16.29 -3.98
CA PRO A 7 -18.90 -15.51 -4.22
C PRO A 7 -17.68 -16.05 -3.45
N TRP A 8 -17.87 -16.71 -2.30
CA TRP A 8 -16.80 -17.34 -1.54
C TRP A 8 -16.09 -18.49 -2.26
N GLN A 9 -16.82 -19.36 -2.99
CA GLN A 9 -16.20 -20.47 -3.74
C GLN A 9 -15.41 -19.94 -4.93
N ALA A 10 -15.95 -18.92 -5.59
CA ALA A 10 -15.30 -18.25 -6.71
C ALA A 10 -14.00 -17.56 -6.27
N VAL A 11 -14.07 -16.72 -5.23
CA VAL A 11 -12.94 -15.96 -4.72
C VAL A 11 -11.88 -16.92 -4.17
N GLY A 12 -12.26 -17.87 -3.31
CA GLY A 12 -11.32 -18.83 -2.73
C GLY A 12 -10.69 -19.76 -3.77
N GLY A 13 -11.45 -20.18 -4.79
CA GLY A 13 -10.93 -20.97 -5.89
C GLY A 13 -9.90 -20.20 -6.72
N LEU A 14 -10.24 -18.98 -7.13
CA LEU A 14 -9.37 -18.15 -7.98
C LEU A 14 -8.10 -17.70 -7.26
N THR A 15 -8.19 -17.30 -5.98
CA THR A 15 -7.01 -16.89 -5.21
C THR A 15 -6.07 -18.06 -4.95
N ARG A 16 -6.61 -19.24 -4.62
CA ARG A 16 -5.83 -20.46 -4.47
C ARG A 16 -5.13 -20.84 -5.76
N GLU A 17 -5.86 -20.76 -6.87
CA GLU A 17 -5.36 -21.14 -8.18
C GLU A 17 -4.23 -20.23 -8.67
N PHE A 18 -4.26 -18.95 -8.29
CA PHE A 18 -3.14 -18.03 -8.45
C PHE A 18 -1.92 -18.45 -7.59
N SER A 19 -2.14 -18.75 -6.30
CA SER A 19 -1.06 -19.14 -5.38
C SER A 19 -0.39 -20.49 -5.68
N VAL A 20 -1.07 -21.40 -6.39
CA VAL A 20 -0.56 -22.73 -6.71
C VAL A 20 0.54 -22.71 -7.78
N GLY A 21 0.65 -21.64 -8.57
CA GLY A 21 1.83 -21.43 -9.43
C GLY A 21 1.96 -22.33 -10.66
N ARG A 22 0.95 -23.14 -11.00
CA ARG A 22 1.03 -24.17 -12.07
C ARG A 22 0.99 -23.65 -13.51
N ARG A 23 0.62 -22.38 -13.72
CA ARG A 23 0.51 -21.77 -15.06
C ARG A 23 1.82 -21.12 -15.50
N THR A 24 1.89 -20.72 -16.76
CA THR A 24 2.98 -19.88 -17.28
C THR A 24 3.06 -18.55 -16.52
N PRO A 25 4.24 -17.91 -16.48
CA PRO A 25 4.41 -16.62 -15.79
C PRO A 25 3.47 -15.54 -16.31
N GLU A 26 3.24 -15.49 -17.62
CA GLU A 26 2.34 -14.54 -18.27
C GLU A 26 0.89 -14.74 -17.82
N ASP A 27 0.45 -15.99 -17.72
CA ASP A 27 -0.90 -16.31 -17.26
C ASP A 27 -1.06 -16.03 -15.77
N ARG A 28 -0.03 -16.29 -14.95
CA ARG A 28 -0.04 -15.90 -13.52
C ARG A 28 -0.12 -14.39 -13.38
N ALA A 29 0.67 -13.62 -14.13
CA ALA A 29 0.62 -12.16 -14.11
C ALA A 29 -0.76 -11.61 -14.51
N LYS A 30 -1.36 -12.16 -15.58
CA LYS A 30 -2.73 -11.83 -15.98
C LYS A 30 -3.75 -12.21 -14.90
N LEU A 31 -3.57 -13.35 -14.23
CA LEU A 31 -4.44 -13.75 -13.13
C LEU A 31 -4.41 -12.73 -11.99
N ALA A 32 -3.24 -12.20 -11.62
CA ALA A 32 -3.13 -11.14 -10.61
C ALA A 32 -3.98 -9.91 -10.98
N GLU A 33 -3.91 -9.46 -12.23
CA GLU A 33 -4.71 -8.35 -12.73
C GLU A 33 -6.21 -8.66 -12.76
N THR A 34 -6.60 -9.86 -13.19
CA THR A 34 -8.01 -10.27 -13.17
C THR A 34 -8.57 -10.36 -11.74
N LEU A 35 -7.74 -10.78 -10.78
CA LEU A 35 -8.09 -10.83 -9.37
C LEU A 35 -8.27 -9.43 -8.79
N SER A 36 -7.40 -8.45 -9.11
CA SER A 36 -7.58 -7.07 -8.63
C SER A 36 -8.85 -6.43 -9.21
N ARG A 37 -9.18 -6.72 -10.48
CA ARG A 37 -10.46 -6.32 -11.09
C ARG A 37 -11.66 -6.99 -10.43
N ALA A 38 -11.54 -8.27 -10.05
CA ALA A 38 -12.59 -8.97 -9.31
C ALA A 38 -12.79 -8.36 -7.91
N ALA A 39 -11.71 -8.03 -7.20
CA ALA A 39 -11.76 -7.35 -5.91
C ALA A 39 -12.50 -6.00 -6.01
N ARG A 40 -12.21 -5.20 -7.04
CA ARG A 40 -12.92 -3.94 -7.32
C ARG A 40 -14.43 -4.16 -7.55
N ARG A 41 -14.80 -5.21 -8.27
CA ARG A 41 -16.20 -5.55 -8.55
C ARG A 41 -16.97 -6.04 -7.32
N LEU A 42 -16.29 -6.59 -6.30
CA LEU A 42 -16.93 -6.98 -5.04
C LEU A 42 -17.43 -5.76 -4.25
N GLY A 43 -16.83 -4.59 -4.45
CA GLY A 43 -17.26 -3.33 -3.84
C GLY A 43 -17.42 -3.46 -2.31
N PRO A 44 -18.61 -3.19 -1.73
CA PRO A 44 -18.84 -3.28 -0.28
C PRO A 44 -18.56 -4.64 0.35
N LEU A 45 -18.53 -5.73 -0.43
CA LEU A 45 -18.23 -7.07 0.07
C LEU A 45 -16.73 -7.35 0.18
N LEU A 46 -15.87 -6.53 -0.46
CA LEU A 46 -14.42 -6.76 -0.49
C LEU A 46 -13.79 -6.93 0.90
N PRO A 47 -14.15 -6.15 1.94
CA PRO A 47 -13.57 -6.32 3.28
C PRO A 47 -13.77 -7.72 3.89
N HIS A 48 -14.84 -8.44 3.53
CA HIS A 48 -15.07 -9.82 3.99
C HIS A 48 -14.09 -10.82 3.35
N TYR A 49 -13.54 -10.50 2.19
CA TYR A 49 -12.63 -11.36 1.43
C TYR A 49 -11.18 -10.85 1.44
N LYS A 50 -10.88 -9.77 2.17
CA LYS A 50 -9.58 -9.07 2.12
C LYS A 50 -8.39 -10.02 2.28
N ASP A 51 -8.47 -10.96 3.22
CA ASP A 51 -7.36 -11.85 3.54
C ASP A 51 -7.08 -12.81 2.38
N HIS A 52 -8.10 -13.22 1.62
CA HIS A 52 -7.92 -14.07 0.44
C HIS A 52 -7.14 -13.35 -0.65
N PHE A 53 -7.47 -12.08 -0.92
CA PHE A 53 -6.78 -11.29 -1.94
C PHE A 53 -5.37 -10.91 -1.50
N ILE A 54 -5.22 -10.38 -0.29
CA ILE A 54 -3.91 -9.93 0.22
C ILE A 54 -2.96 -11.12 0.29
N ASN A 55 -3.36 -12.24 0.88
CA ASN A 55 -2.48 -13.42 0.98
C ASN A 55 -2.10 -13.98 -0.40
N ALA A 56 -3.04 -13.97 -1.35
CA ALA A 56 -2.75 -14.38 -2.73
C ALA A 56 -1.67 -13.51 -3.35
N PHE A 57 -1.80 -12.18 -3.30
CA PHE A 57 -0.81 -11.27 -3.85
C PHE A 57 0.52 -11.32 -3.09
N LEU A 58 0.51 -11.44 -1.75
CA LEU A 58 1.74 -11.62 -0.97
C LEU A 58 2.50 -12.91 -1.34
N ALA A 59 1.79 -13.97 -1.74
CA ALA A 59 2.41 -15.16 -2.32
C ALA A 59 3.02 -14.86 -3.69
N GLY A 60 2.30 -14.14 -4.55
CA GLY A 60 2.78 -13.73 -5.87
C GLY A 60 4.00 -12.79 -5.86
N VAL A 61 4.17 -11.97 -4.82
CA VAL A 61 5.40 -11.17 -4.63
C VAL A 61 6.64 -12.04 -4.38
N ARG A 62 6.48 -13.31 -4.00
CA ARG A 62 7.58 -14.26 -3.79
C ARG A 62 7.82 -15.18 -4.99
N ASP A 63 7.14 -14.93 -6.11
CA ASP A 63 7.26 -15.75 -7.32
C ASP A 63 8.69 -15.63 -7.91
N PRO A 64 9.27 -16.73 -8.44
CA PRO A 64 10.59 -16.69 -9.08
C PRO A 64 10.64 -15.72 -10.26
N GLU A 65 9.53 -15.49 -10.94
CA GLU A 65 9.45 -14.65 -12.13
C GLU A 65 9.13 -13.21 -11.79
N TRP A 66 10.00 -12.30 -12.22
CA TRP A 66 9.89 -10.87 -11.95
C TRP A 66 8.55 -10.29 -12.44
N LEU A 67 8.06 -10.79 -13.58
CA LEU A 67 6.81 -10.35 -14.19
C LEU A 67 5.62 -10.59 -13.24
N VAL A 68 5.61 -11.76 -12.58
CA VAL A 68 4.56 -12.12 -11.63
C VAL A 68 4.68 -11.30 -10.35
N ARG A 69 5.90 -11.08 -9.85
CA ARG A 69 6.14 -10.22 -8.69
C ARG A 69 5.64 -8.79 -8.93
N ALA A 70 5.98 -8.19 -10.07
CA ALA A 70 5.56 -6.84 -10.43
C ALA A 70 4.04 -6.71 -10.59
N ALA A 71 3.40 -7.70 -11.25
CA ALA A 71 1.96 -7.76 -11.38
C ALA A 71 1.25 -7.91 -10.02
N SER A 72 1.82 -8.74 -9.14
CA SER A 72 1.29 -8.96 -7.79
C SER A 72 1.39 -7.72 -6.90
N LEU A 73 2.49 -6.97 -6.99
CA LEU A 73 2.64 -5.69 -6.28
C LEU A 73 1.62 -4.66 -6.76
N SER A 74 1.46 -4.52 -8.08
CA SER A 74 0.45 -3.62 -8.65
C SER A 74 -0.96 -4.01 -8.20
N ALA A 75 -1.30 -5.29 -8.24
CA ALA A 75 -2.59 -5.81 -7.79
C ALA A 75 -2.81 -5.63 -6.27
N LEU A 76 -1.75 -5.78 -5.46
CA LEU A 76 -1.79 -5.50 -4.03
C LEU A 76 -2.09 -4.02 -3.76
N GLY A 77 -1.43 -3.10 -4.47
CA GLY A 77 -1.71 -1.66 -4.38
C GLY A 77 -3.15 -1.32 -4.73
N ASP A 78 -3.68 -1.89 -5.82
CA ASP A 78 -5.08 -1.73 -6.23
C ASP A 78 -6.05 -2.18 -5.13
N VAL A 79 -5.86 -3.38 -4.57
CA VAL A 79 -6.75 -3.89 -3.52
C VAL A 79 -6.64 -3.10 -2.23
N CYS A 80 -5.45 -2.65 -1.86
CA CYS A 80 -5.27 -1.74 -0.72
C CYS A 80 -6.05 -0.43 -0.91
N LYS A 81 -6.07 0.12 -2.13
CA LYS A 81 -6.86 1.31 -2.47
C LYS A 81 -8.36 1.05 -2.41
N GLU A 82 -8.84 -0.07 -2.95
CA GLU A 82 -10.26 -0.44 -2.89
C GLU A 82 -10.75 -0.68 -1.45
N LEU A 83 -9.86 -1.19 -0.58
CA LEU A 83 -10.10 -1.31 0.86
C LEU A 83 -10.00 0.02 1.61
N ARG A 84 -9.78 1.15 0.91
CA ARG A 84 -9.54 2.48 1.50
C ARG A 84 -8.47 2.42 2.58
N PHE A 85 -7.43 1.62 2.33
CA PHE A 85 -6.30 1.42 3.24
C PHE A 85 -6.66 0.87 4.62
N SER A 86 -7.89 0.35 4.79
CA SER A 86 -8.39 -0.27 6.02
C SER A 86 -7.98 -1.74 6.10
N LEU A 87 -6.67 -1.98 6.24
CA LEU A 87 -6.09 -3.32 6.22
C LEU A 87 -6.17 -4.01 7.59
N GLY A 88 -6.17 -3.24 8.69
CA GLY A 88 -6.13 -3.78 10.04
C GLY A 88 -4.76 -4.41 10.35
N PRO A 89 -4.68 -5.56 11.05
CA PRO A 89 -3.40 -6.14 11.49
C PRO A 89 -2.42 -6.49 10.37
N ILE A 90 -2.91 -6.86 9.18
CA ILE A 90 -2.08 -7.30 8.04
C ILE A 90 -1.24 -6.19 7.41
N VAL A 91 -1.51 -4.93 7.76
CA VAL A 91 -0.78 -3.78 7.22
C VAL A 91 0.72 -3.86 7.46
N GLN A 92 1.16 -4.36 8.61
CA GLN A 92 2.59 -4.51 8.91
C GLN A 92 3.25 -5.46 7.92
N GLU A 93 2.64 -6.62 7.67
CA GLU A 93 3.16 -7.62 6.74
C GLU A 93 3.23 -7.06 5.31
N VAL A 94 2.20 -6.32 4.88
CA VAL A 94 2.18 -5.65 3.58
C VAL A 94 3.37 -4.71 3.44
N PHE A 95 3.64 -3.86 4.44
CA PHE A 95 4.78 -2.94 4.40
C PHE A 95 6.14 -3.65 4.51
N SER A 96 6.25 -4.72 5.28
CA SER A 96 7.47 -5.52 5.34
C SER A 96 7.82 -6.12 3.98
N VAL A 97 6.82 -6.69 3.28
CA VAL A 97 7.01 -7.24 1.93
C VAL A 97 7.36 -6.15 0.92
N LEU A 98 6.71 -4.99 1.00
CA LEU A 98 7.04 -3.85 0.14
C LEU A 98 8.47 -3.35 0.37
N ASN A 99 8.89 -3.20 1.63
CA ASN A 99 10.25 -2.78 1.95
C ASN A 99 11.29 -3.77 1.40
N LEU A 100 11.01 -5.08 1.48
CA LEU A 100 11.85 -6.10 0.89
C LEU A 100 11.96 -5.96 -0.63
N ALA A 101 10.82 -5.82 -1.32
CA ALA A 101 10.78 -5.66 -2.77
C ALA A 101 11.47 -4.37 -3.25
N VAL A 102 11.32 -3.28 -2.50
CA VAL A 102 12.00 -2.01 -2.75
C VAL A 102 13.52 -2.18 -2.66
N VAL A 103 14.03 -2.80 -1.58
CA VAL A 103 15.46 -2.80 -1.28
C VAL A 103 16.22 -3.93 -1.97
N GLN A 104 15.58 -5.09 -2.18
CA GLN A 104 16.29 -6.32 -2.54
C GLN A 104 15.93 -6.88 -3.93
N ASP A 105 14.87 -6.41 -4.60
CA ASP A 105 14.50 -7.00 -5.88
C ASP A 105 15.48 -6.60 -7.00
N SER A 106 15.91 -7.60 -7.76
CA SER A 106 16.84 -7.41 -8.87
C SER A 106 16.18 -6.74 -10.08
N SER A 107 14.87 -6.95 -10.29
CA SER A 107 14.14 -6.36 -11.41
C SER A 107 13.75 -4.92 -11.11
N VAL A 108 14.03 -4.05 -12.07
CA VAL A 108 13.67 -2.63 -12.00
C VAL A 108 12.15 -2.44 -12.01
N GLU A 109 11.42 -3.27 -12.76
CA GLU A 109 9.96 -3.23 -12.85
C GLU A 109 9.32 -3.55 -11.49
N VAL A 110 9.86 -4.54 -10.78
CA VAL A 110 9.41 -4.90 -9.44
C VAL A 110 9.71 -3.75 -8.46
N ARG A 111 10.92 -3.18 -8.48
CA ARG A 111 11.26 -2.03 -7.63
C ARG A 111 10.37 -0.81 -7.92
N ARG A 112 10.11 -0.49 -9.20
CA ARG A 112 9.18 0.59 -9.59
C ARG A 112 7.78 0.35 -9.02
N ALA A 113 7.23 -0.85 -9.19
CA ALA A 113 5.93 -1.20 -8.66
C ALA A 113 5.89 -1.10 -7.12
N ALA A 114 6.92 -1.62 -6.44
CA ALA A 114 6.99 -1.60 -4.98
C ALA A 114 7.02 -0.16 -4.42
N VAL A 115 7.88 0.70 -4.96
CA VAL A 115 7.99 2.09 -4.50
C VAL A 115 6.68 2.86 -4.79
N LEU A 116 6.06 2.64 -5.94
CA LEU A 116 4.77 3.25 -6.25
C LEU A 116 3.68 2.86 -5.23
N VAL A 117 3.59 1.57 -4.90
CA VAL A 117 2.62 1.07 -3.91
C VAL A 117 2.91 1.68 -2.52
N VAL A 118 4.18 1.78 -2.12
CA VAL A 118 4.57 2.47 -0.88
C VAL A 118 4.05 3.91 -0.87
N THR A 119 4.28 4.68 -1.94
CA THR A 119 3.79 6.06 -2.05
C THR A 119 2.27 6.13 -1.91
N MET A 120 1.54 5.24 -2.60
CA MET A 120 0.08 5.17 -2.52
C MET A 120 -0.43 4.84 -1.11
N LEU A 121 0.23 3.92 -0.40
CA LEU A 121 -0.15 3.57 0.97
C LEU A 121 0.13 4.71 1.94
N LEU A 122 1.25 5.43 1.81
CA LEU A 122 1.56 6.60 2.64
C LEU A 122 0.51 7.70 2.47
N GLN A 123 0.15 8.02 1.22
CA GLN A 123 -0.91 8.96 0.88
C GLN A 123 -2.27 8.52 1.45
N GLY A 124 -2.57 7.23 1.31
CA GLY A 124 -3.82 6.63 1.75
C GLY A 124 -4.01 6.61 3.26
N LEU A 125 -2.95 6.32 4.01
CA LEU A 125 -2.96 6.30 5.48
C LEU A 125 -2.95 7.71 6.07
N GLY A 126 -2.32 8.68 5.39
CA GLY A 126 -2.26 10.07 5.84
C GLY A 126 -1.75 10.19 7.29
N GLY A 127 -2.54 10.83 8.16
CA GLY A 127 -2.18 11.04 9.56
C GLY A 127 -2.04 9.75 10.38
N ASP A 128 -2.72 8.68 9.98
CA ASP A 128 -2.65 7.38 10.67
C ASP A 128 -1.38 6.60 10.32
N ALA A 129 -0.65 7.01 9.27
CA ALA A 129 0.55 6.33 8.81
C ALA A 129 1.59 6.16 9.93
N LEU A 130 1.75 7.15 10.81
CA LEU A 130 2.67 7.05 11.95
C LEU A 130 2.31 5.96 12.93
N LYS A 131 1.02 5.86 13.28
CA LYS A 131 0.51 4.85 14.21
C LYS A 131 0.60 3.46 13.57
N VAL A 132 0.27 3.39 12.29
CA VAL A 132 0.22 2.17 11.50
C VAL A 132 1.61 1.65 11.15
N LEU A 133 2.59 2.51 10.92
CA LEU A 133 3.92 2.11 10.44
C LEU A 133 5.00 2.18 11.52
N ARG A 134 4.64 2.40 12.78
CA ARG A 134 5.59 2.64 13.87
C ARG A 134 6.80 1.69 13.91
N GLU A 135 6.58 0.40 13.62
CA GLU A 135 7.62 -0.64 13.68
C GLU A 135 8.50 -0.66 12.42
N VAL A 136 7.92 -0.34 11.25
CA VAL A 136 8.57 -0.50 9.93
C VAL A 136 9.02 0.81 9.29
N LEU A 137 8.53 1.96 9.79
CA LEU A 137 8.72 3.28 9.18
C LEU A 137 10.20 3.67 9.08
N ARG A 138 10.99 3.35 10.12
CA ARG A 138 12.42 3.68 10.15
C ARG A 138 13.18 2.93 9.06
N GLU A 139 12.88 1.65 8.87
CA GLU A 139 13.52 0.83 7.85
C GLU A 139 13.09 1.26 6.45
N LEU A 140 11.78 1.51 6.27
CA LEU A 140 11.22 2.03 5.03
C LEU A 140 11.87 3.35 4.62
N TYR A 141 11.95 4.33 5.53
CA TYR A 141 12.58 5.63 5.26
C TYR A 141 14.05 5.48 4.84
N ARG A 142 14.80 4.62 5.53
CA ARG A 142 16.20 4.33 5.16
C ARG A 142 16.31 3.65 3.80
N GLY A 143 15.39 2.73 3.50
CA GLY A 143 15.27 2.10 2.19
C GLY A 143 15.06 3.15 1.10
N LEU A 144 14.01 3.96 1.23
CA LEU A 144 13.68 5.02 0.27
C LEU A 144 14.82 6.02 0.06
N ARG A 145 15.49 6.47 1.14
CA ARG A 145 16.66 7.37 1.03
C ARG A 145 17.82 6.76 0.26
N ARG A 146 18.09 5.46 0.46
CA ARG A 146 19.13 4.77 -0.31
C ARG A 146 18.73 4.69 -1.79
N LEU A 147 17.49 4.27 -2.09
CA LEU A 147 17.04 4.18 -3.48
C LEU A 147 17.10 5.52 -4.19
N GLU A 148 16.60 6.60 -3.58
CA GLU A 148 16.68 7.97 -4.13
C GLU A 148 18.11 8.35 -4.52
N ALA A 149 19.10 8.00 -3.70
CA ALA A 149 20.49 8.35 -3.91
C ALA A 149 21.22 7.43 -4.91
N THR A 150 20.94 6.13 -4.89
CA THR A 150 21.82 5.12 -5.52
C THR A 150 21.16 4.23 -6.57
N ASP A 151 19.82 4.21 -6.71
CA ASP A 151 19.21 3.34 -7.73
C ASP A 151 19.60 3.83 -9.13
N ALA A 152 19.97 2.87 -9.99
CA ALA A 152 20.36 3.17 -11.36
C ALA A 152 19.17 3.69 -12.19
N ASP A 153 17.95 3.33 -11.82
CA ASP A 153 16.76 3.71 -12.56
C ASP A 153 16.20 5.08 -12.11
N PRO A 154 16.07 6.05 -13.02
CA PRO A 154 15.58 7.38 -12.66
C PRO A 154 14.11 7.39 -12.22
N VAL A 155 13.29 6.46 -12.72
CA VAL A 155 11.87 6.36 -12.33
C VAL A 155 11.75 5.86 -10.90
N VAL A 156 12.55 4.87 -10.51
CA VAL A 156 12.65 4.42 -9.12
C VAL A 156 13.11 5.55 -8.20
N ARG A 157 14.15 6.31 -8.58
CA ARG A 157 14.61 7.46 -7.80
C ARG A 157 13.53 8.53 -7.62
N LEU A 158 12.81 8.87 -8.69
CA LEU A 158 11.71 9.82 -8.64
C LEU A 158 10.58 9.34 -7.72
N HIS A 159 10.17 8.08 -7.82
CA HIS A 159 9.14 7.54 -6.93
C HIS A 159 9.59 7.48 -5.48
N ALA A 160 10.88 7.20 -5.21
CA ALA A 160 11.43 7.18 -3.87
C ALA A 160 11.44 8.60 -3.27
N GLN A 161 11.79 9.61 -4.07
CA GLN A 161 11.70 11.02 -3.69
C GLN A 161 10.26 11.42 -3.33
N LEU A 162 9.27 11.03 -4.14
CA LEU A 162 7.86 11.30 -3.85
C LEU A 162 7.42 10.63 -2.54
N ALA A 163 7.79 9.37 -2.31
CA ALA A 163 7.49 8.67 -1.07
C ALA A 163 8.10 9.37 0.16
N LEU A 164 9.33 9.88 0.04
CA LEU A 164 10.00 10.63 1.10
C LEU A 164 9.30 11.96 1.40
N GLN A 165 8.82 12.65 0.38
CA GLN A 165 8.02 13.87 0.54
C GLN A 165 6.72 13.59 1.32
N GLU A 166 6.06 12.46 1.07
CA GLU A 166 4.89 12.04 1.84
C GLU A 166 5.22 11.79 3.31
N VAL A 167 6.33 11.07 3.59
CA VAL A 167 6.79 10.86 4.98
C VAL A 167 7.08 12.19 5.67
N ASP A 168 7.76 13.11 5.00
CA ASP A 168 8.08 14.44 5.52
C ASP A 168 6.81 15.26 5.80
N ALA A 169 5.82 15.21 4.91
CA ALA A 169 4.54 15.88 5.09
C ALA A 169 3.77 15.32 6.30
N ILE A 170 3.73 14.00 6.45
CA ILE A 170 3.11 13.33 7.60
C ILE A 170 3.83 13.73 8.91
N MET A 171 5.17 13.81 8.91
CA MET A 171 5.94 14.21 10.10
C MET A 171 5.70 15.65 10.48
N ARG A 172 5.71 16.56 9.49
CA ARG A 172 5.42 17.97 9.74
C ARG A 172 4.05 18.15 10.37
N ARG A 173 3.02 17.46 9.86
CA ARG A 173 1.67 17.53 10.43
C ARG A 173 1.59 16.98 11.84
N PHE A 174 2.37 15.95 12.15
CA PHE A 174 2.41 15.35 13.48
C PHE A 174 3.16 16.23 14.50
N LEU A 175 4.32 16.76 14.12
CA LEU A 175 5.18 17.59 14.98
C LEU A 175 4.70 19.03 15.10
N LEU A 176 4.04 19.55 14.06
CA LEU A 176 3.46 20.89 14.00
C LEU A 176 1.95 20.76 13.77
N PRO A 177 1.16 20.29 14.76
CA PRO A 177 -0.28 20.36 14.66
C PRO A 177 -0.64 21.81 14.37
N SER A 178 -1.46 22.06 13.35
CA SER A 178 -1.96 23.40 13.04
C SER A 178 -2.65 23.94 14.29
N ALA A 179 -1.93 24.72 15.09
CA ALA A 179 -2.52 25.46 16.18
C ALA A 179 -3.45 26.45 15.50
N GLY A 180 -4.76 26.15 15.51
CA GLY A 180 -5.77 27.11 15.16
C GLY A 180 -5.67 28.25 16.17
N LEU A 181 -4.81 29.23 15.89
CA LEU A 181 -4.69 30.45 16.66
C LEU A 181 -5.97 31.25 16.40
N THR A 182 -7.05 30.89 17.07
CA THR A 182 -8.24 31.72 17.17
C THR A 182 -7.88 32.91 18.05
N LYS A 183 -7.34 33.97 17.44
CA LYS A 183 -7.23 35.27 18.12
C LYS A 183 -8.65 35.80 18.28
N ARG A 184 -9.19 35.75 19.50
CA ARG A 184 -10.38 36.55 19.86
C ARG A 184 -9.93 38.00 19.91
N ILE A 185 -10.34 38.77 18.90
CA ILE A 185 -10.11 40.22 18.87
C ILE A 185 -11.30 40.85 19.58
N TYR A 186 -11.04 41.57 20.67
CA TYR A 186 -12.07 42.35 21.33
C TYR A 186 -12.06 43.76 20.73
N VAL A 187 -13.16 44.15 20.07
CA VAL A 187 -13.28 45.46 19.39
C VAL A 187 -13.97 46.49 20.29
N MET A 188 -14.96 46.06 21.08
CA MET A 188 -15.80 46.93 21.92
C MET A 188 -15.72 46.59 23.42
N ASP A 189 -15.30 45.38 23.78
CA ASP A 189 -15.21 44.91 25.17
C ASP A 189 -13.76 44.79 25.63
N ALA A 190 -13.50 44.95 26.94
CA ALA A 190 -12.18 44.67 27.50
C ALA A 190 -11.96 43.16 27.67
N PRO A 191 -10.74 42.63 27.45
CA PRO A 191 -10.45 41.23 27.71
C PRO A 191 -10.69 40.90 29.20
N PRO A 192 -11.19 39.69 29.52
CA PRO A 192 -11.44 39.31 30.91
C PRO A 192 -10.15 39.35 31.74
N PRO A 193 -10.24 39.71 33.04
CA PRO A 193 -9.06 39.77 33.92
C PRO A 193 -8.39 38.40 34.00
N ALA A 194 -7.06 38.39 33.89
CA ALA A 194 -6.27 37.17 34.06
C ALA A 194 -6.38 36.70 35.53
N LEU A 195 -6.72 35.42 35.71
CA LEU A 195 -6.71 34.73 37.01
C LEU A 195 -5.28 34.55 37.53
#